data_AF-A0A3C1L1X1-F1
#
_entry.id   AF-A0A3C1L1X1-F1
#
_cell.length_a   1.000
_cell.length_b   1.000
_cell.length_c   1.000
_cell.angle_alpha   90.00
_cell.angle_beta   90.00
_cell.angle_gamma   90.00
#
_symmetry.space_group_name_H-M   'P 1'
#
loop_
_entity.id
_entity.type
_entity.pdbx_description
1 polymer ?
#
loop_
_entity_poly.entity_id
_entity_poly.type
_entity_poly.pdbx_seq_one_letter_code
_entity_poly.pdbx_strand_id
1 'polypeptide(L)'
;MAALMKPEAPLWPTLWAFTLTTCALVMGSAGGPSFLDSGELIAAARELGGIHPPGHPAWMSLAPAAEWIPWGAYGARVVWLSAIFAGLSAALVTRIASRWLGASMGL
;
A
#
# COMPACT_ATOMS: atom_id res chain seq x y z
N MET A 1 14.99 -39.01 -0.13
CA MET A 1 13.93 -38.13 -0.66
C MET A 1 14.03 -36.75 -0.01
N ALA A 2 15.17 -36.06 -0.16
CA ALA A 2 15.27 -34.64 0.14
C ALA A 2 14.92 -33.92 -1.16
N ALA A 3 13.67 -33.45 -1.28
CA ALA A 3 13.31 -32.54 -2.35
C ALA A 3 14.26 -31.34 -2.24
N LEU A 4 15.08 -31.15 -3.28
CA LEU A 4 16.04 -30.07 -3.39
C LEU A 4 15.25 -28.75 -3.25
N MET A 5 15.26 -28.14 -2.06
CA MET A 5 14.64 -26.84 -1.87
C MET A 5 15.39 -25.86 -2.75
N LYS A 6 14.76 -25.43 -3.85
CA LYS A 6 15.30 -24.35 -4.68
C LYS A 6 15.50 -23.13 -3.77
N PRO A 7 16.65 -22.45 -3.84
CA PRO A 7 16.90 -21.29 -3.02
C PRO A 7 15.79 -20.27 -3.26
N GLU A 8 15.15 -19.83 -2.18
CA GLU A 8 14.11 -18.81 -2.29
C GLU A 8 14.74 -17.52 -2.83
N ALA A 9 14.07 -16.88 -3.79
CA ALA A 9 14.51 -15.56 -4.25
C ALA A 9 14.65 -14.64 -3.02
N PRO A 10 15.76 -13.89 -2.91
CA PRO A 10 16.07 -13.11 -1.71
C PRO A 10 14.99 -12.05 -1.46
N LEU A 11 14.79 -11.68 -0.19
CA LEU A 11 13.74 -10.74 0.21
C LEU A 11 14.09 -9.27 -0.05
N TRP A 12 15.38 -8.94 -0.26
CA TRP A 12 15.83 -7.57 -0.39
C TRP A 12 15.11 -6.75 -1.48
N PRO A 13 14.77 -7.28 -2.68
CA PRO A 13 14.05 -6.50 -3.69
C PRO A 13 12.63 -6.17 -3.23
N THR A 14 11.97 -7.11 -2.54
CA THR A 14 10.64 -6.90 -1.95
C THR A 14 10.67 -5.83 -0.88
N LEU A 15 11.68 -5.84 -0.01
CA LEU A 15 11.84 -4.81 1.03
C LEU A 15 12.13 -3.43 0.44
N TRP A 16 12.94 -3.36 -0.62
CA TRP A 16 13.17 -2.09 -1.32
C TRP A 16 11.92 -1.59 -2.03
N ALA A 17 11.17 -2.46 -2.72
CA ALA A 17 9.92 -2.08 -3.36
C ALA A 17 8.93 -1.50 -2.35
N PHE A 18 8.74 -2.15 -1.20
CA PHE A 18 7.92 -1.58 -0.12
C PHE A 18 8.44 -0.22 0.34
N THR A 19 9.70 -0.18 0.77
CA THR A 19 10.26 0.99 1.47
C THR A 19 10.35 2.20 0.55
N LEU A 20 10.89 2.02 -0.66
CA LEU A 20 11.08 3.12 -1.61
C LEU A 20 9.73 3.67 -2.09
N THR A 21 8.77 2.81 -2.42
CA THR A 21 7.43 3.25 -2.85
C THR A 21 6.71 3.99 -1.73
N THR A 22 6.67 3.45 -0.51
CA THR A 22 6.02 4.13 0.61
C THR A 22 6.70 5.45 0.95
N CYS A 23 8.03 5.50 1.06
CA CYS A 23 8.75 6.74 1.34
C CYS A 23 8.55 7.80 0.24
N ALA A 24 8.64 7.41 -1.04
CA ALA A 24 8.43 8.32 -2.16
C ALA A 24 7.01 8.92 -2.15
N LEU A 25 5.99 8.10 -1.90
CA LEU A 25 4.60 8.55 -1.86
C LEU A 25 4.29 9.40 -0.63
N VAL A 26 4.84 9.08 0.54
CA VAL A 26 4.68 9.91 1.74
C VAL A 26 5.31 11.28 1.52
N MET A 27 6.55 11.34 1.03
CA MET A 27 7.27 12.60 0.82
C MET A 27 6.71 13.43 -0.35
N GLY A 28 6.21 12.78 -1.41
CA GLY A 28 5.63 13.44 -2.57
C GLY A 28 4.15 13.82 -2.42
N SER A 29 3.51 13.45 -1.31
CA SER A 29 2.09 13.74 -1.09
C SER A 29 1.84 15.17 -0.61
N ALA A 30 0.67 15.72 -0.96
CA ALA A 30 0.29 17.10 -0.64
C ALA A 30 -0.08 17.35 0.84
N GLY A 31 0.19 16.41 1.76
CA GLY A 31 -0.12 16.57 3.20
C GLY A 31 -1.62 16.68 3.54
N GLY A 32 -2.51 16.35 2.59
CA GLY A 32 -3.96 16.48 2.74
C GLY A 32 -4.71 16.20 1.42
N PRO A 33 -6.04 16.40 1.38
CA PRO A 33 -6.82 16.29 0.15
C PRO A 33 -6.28 17.26 -0.91
N SER A 34 -6.17 16.80 -2.15
CA SER A 34 -5.56 17.59 -3.21
C SER A 34 -6.17 17.37 -4.58
N PHE A 35 -6.37 16.12 -4.98
CA PHE A 35 -6.75 15.75 -6.35
C PHE A 35 -7.97 14.83 -6.36
N LEU A 36 -8.81 14.96 -7.39
CA LEU A 36 -10.00 14.12 -7.63
C LEU A 36 -10.87 13.98 -6.36
N ASP A 37 -11.29 12.75 -6.08
CA ASP A 37 -12.22 12.39 -5.01
C ASP A 37 -11.52 12.30 -3.64
N SER A 38 -10.27 12.76 -3.51
CA SER A 38 -9.52 12.66 -2.24
C SER A 38 -10.21 13.39 -1.08
N GLY A 39 -10.88 14.51 -1.34
CA GLY A 39 -11.67 15.22 -0.33
C GLY A 39 -12.86 14.38 0.15
N GLU A 40 -13.61 13.80 -0.78
CA GLU A 40 -14.77 12.94 -0.49
C GLU A 40 -14.33 11.66 0.24
N LEU A 41 -13.25 11.01 -0.20
CA LEU A 41 -12.67 9.82 0.43
C LEU A 41 -12.20 10.08 1.86
N ILE A 42 -11.50 11.20 2.10
CA ILE A 42 -11.02 11.55 3.44
C ILE A 42 -12.20 11.90 4.36
N ALA A 43 -13.19 12.62 3.87
CA ALA A 43 -14.40 12.93 4.63
C ALA A 43 -15.17 11.64 4.99
N ALA A 44 -15.41 10.76 4.02
CA ALA A 44 -16.08 9.48 4.23
C ALA A 44 -15.32 8.59 5.23
N ALA A 45 -13.99 8.55 5.15
CA ALA A 45 -13.17 7.83 6.13
C ALA A 45 -13.35 8.35 7.55
N ARG A 46 -13.50 9.67 7.73
CA ARG A 46 -13.65 10.29 9.06
C ARG A 46 -15.02 10.01 9.67
N GLU A 47 -16.06 10.02 8.84
CA GLU A 47 -17.45 9.88 9.26
C GLU A 47 -17.93 8.41 9.29
N LEU A 48 -17.06 7.45 8.96
CA LEU A 48 -17.44 6.04 8.72
C LEU A 48 -18.57 5.91 7.69
N GLY A 49 -18.62 6.87 6.77
CA GLY A 49 -19.64 6.97 5.73
C GLY A 49 -19.28 6.17 4.49
N GLY A 50 -20.30 5.83 3.69
CA GLY A 50 -20.10 5.33 2.34
C GLY A 50 -19.98 6.48 1.34
N ILE A 51 -19.11 6.31 0.35
CA ILE A 51 -19.20 7.08 -0.90
C ILE A 51 -20.35 6.53 -1.74
N HIS A 52 -20.89 7.37 -2.63
CA HIS A 52 -21.93 6.96 -3.57
C HIS A 52 -21.60 5.60 -4.25
N PRO A 53 -22.58 4.68 -4.41
CA PRO A 53 -22.33 3.38 -5.04
C PRO A 53 -21.71 3.50 -6.45
N PRO A 54 -20.81 2.57 -6.85
CA PRO A 54 -20.34 1.39 -6.11
C PRO A 54 -19.29 1.67 -5.02
N GLY A 55 -18.85 2.93 -4.86
CA GLY A 55 -17.92 3.37 -3.81
C GLY A 55 -16.59 2.60 -3.77
N HIS A 56 -15.97 2.60 -2.59
CA HIS A 56 -14.68 1.95 -2.34
C HIS A 56 -14.72 1.08 -1.07
N PRO A 57 -15.56 0.03 -1.00
CA PRO A 57 -15.93 -0.64 0.25
C PRO A 57 -14.73 -1.25 1.00
N ALA A 58 -13.78 -1.85 0.28
CA ALA A 58 -12.58 -2.42 0.91
C ALA A 58 -11.68 -1.35 1.54
N TRP A 59 -11.49 -0.23 0.84
CA TRP A 59 -10.72 0.90 1.36
C TRP A 59 -11.43 1.55 2.55
N MET A 60 -12.75 1.72 2.47
CA MET A 60 -13.57 2.34 3.53
C MET A 60 -13.49 1.57 4.84
N SER A 61 -13.46 0.23 4.79
CA SER A 61 -13.30 -0.61 5.99
C SER A 61 -11.91 -0.48 6.64
N LEU A 62 -10.89 -0.07 5.88
CA LEU A 62 -9.51 0.05 6.35
C LEU A 62 -9.10 1.48 6.71
N ALA A 63 -9.73 2.49 6.08
CA ALA A 63 -9.40 3.90 6.27
C ALA A 63 -9.43 4.39 7.73
N PRO A 64 -10.31 3.87 8.63
CA PRO A 64 -10.28 4.23 10.05
C PRO A 64 -8.95 3.88 10.75
N ALA A 65 -8.14 2.97 10.21
CA ALA A 65 -6.80 2.68 10.73
C ALA A 65 -5.85 3.89 10.64
N ALA A 66 -6.19 4.93 9.88
CA ALA A 66 -5.44 6.19 9.85
C ALA A 66 -5.40 6.88 11.24
N GLU A 67 -6.36 6.60 12.12
CA GLU A 67 -6.36 7.09 13.50
C GLU A 67 -5.24 6.51 14.37
N TRP A 68 -4.63 5.38 13.96
CA TRP A 68 -3.51 4.79 14.67
C TRP A 68 -2.19 5.56 14.48
N ILE A 69 -2.16 6.51 13.54
CA ILE A 69 -1.02 7.41 13.36
C ILE A 69 -1.23 8.62 14.28
N PRO A 70 -0.41 8.83 15.33
CA PRO A 70 -0.74 9.80 16.37
C PRO A 70 -0.32 11.24 16.02
N TRP A 71 0.32 11.48 14.87
CA TRP A 71 0.80 12.79 14.43
C TRP A 71 0.27 13.18 13.04
N GLY A 72 0.39 14.47 12.71
CA GLY A 72 -0.10 15.03 11.44
C GLY A 72 -1.61 15.29 11.44
N ALA A 73 -2.09 16.01 10.42
CA ALA A 73 -3.52 16.22 10.19
C ALA A 73 -4.18 14.92 9.71
N TYR A 74 -5.47 14.73 10.01
CA TYR A 74 -6.20 13.50 9.65
C TYR A 74 -6.09 13.16 8.15
N GLY A 75 -6.26 14.17 7.27
CA GLY A 75 -6.10 13.96 5.83
C GLY A 75 -4.70 13.46 5.43
N ALA A 76 -3.65 13.96 6.07
CA ALA A 76 -2.29 13.47 5.85
C ALA A 76 -2.15 12.00 6.26
N ARG A 77 -2.71 11.62 7.42
CA ARG A 77 -2.68 10.24 7.93
C ARG A 77 -3.35 9.26 6.97
N VAL A 78 -4.49 9.64 6.41
CA VAL A 78 -5.22 8.81 5.41
C VAL A 78 -4.39 8.65 4.12
N VAL A 79 -3.71 9.71 3.69
CA VAL A 79 -2.81 9.66 2.53
C VAL A 79 -1.59 8.78 2.82
N TRP A 80 -1.00 8.87 4.01
CA TRP A 80 0.12 8.01 4.42
C TRP A 80 -0.28 6.54 4.53
N LEU A 81 -1.48 6.25 5.04
CA LEU A 81 -2.03 4.90 5.05
C LEU A 81 -2.15 4.34 3.61
N SER A 82 -2.63 5.16 2.68
CA SER A 82 -2.70 4.78 1.26
C SER A 82 -1.31 4.55 0.65
N ALA A 83 -0.30 5.35 1.03
CA ALA A 83 1.09 5.15 0.63
C ALA A 83 1.69 3.83 1.17
N ILE A 84 1.30 3.40 2.37
CA ILE A 84 1.67 2.09 2.92
C ILE A 84 1.05 0.96 2.09
N PHE A 85 -0.25 1.04 1.76
CA PHE A 85 -0.90 0.03 0.91
C PHE A 85 -0.31 -0.03 -0.50
N ALA A 86 0.06 1.11 -1.08
CA ALA A 86 0.77 1.16 -2.36
C ALA A 86 2.15 0.47 -2.27
N GLY A 87 2.91 0.70 -1.19
CA GLY A 87 4.16 -0.01 -0.95
C GLY A 87 3.97 -1.52 -0.76
N LEU A 88 2.93 -1.95 -0.03
CA LEU A 88 2.60 -3.37 0.12
C LEU A 88 2.25 -4.01 -1.22
N SER A 89 1.47 -3.31 -2.05
CA SER A 89 1.15 -3.76 -3.42
C SER A 89 2.42 -3.93 -4.26
N ALA A 90 3.32 -2.92 -4.25
CA ALA A 90 4.60 -3.00 -4.94
C ALA A 90 5.45 -4.19 -4.48
N ALA A 91 5.56 -4.39 -3.16
CA ALA A 91 6.27 -5.54 -2.58
C ALA A 91 5.68 -6.89 -3.01
N LEU A 92 4.36 -7.03 -3.00
CA LEU A 92 3.68 -8.26 -3.43
C LEU A 92 3.93 -8.53 -4.92
N VAL A 93 3.79 -7.52 -5.78
CA VAL A 93 4.08 -7.63 -7.21
C VAL A 93 5.53 -8.01 -7.44
N THR A 94 6.49 -7.35 -6.77
CA THR A 94 7.91 -7.69 -6.84
C THR A 94 8.16 -9.12 -6.38
N ARG A 95 7.54 -9.57 -5.28
CA ARG A 95 7.72 -10.93 -4.78
C ARG A 95 7.19 -11.97 -5.75
N ILE A 96 6.02 -11.73 -6.34
CA ILE A 96 5.43 -12.60 -7.36
C ILE A 96 6.37 -12.62 -8.58
N ALA A 97 6.78 -11.46 -9.09
CA ALA A 97 7.66 -11.37 -10.25
C ALA A 97 9.00 -12.08 -10.03
N SER A 98 9.66 -11.89 -8.87
CA SER A 98 10.92 -12.57 -8.55
C SER A 98 10.77 -14.09 -8.50
N ARG A 99 9.63 -14.60 -8.00
CA ARG A 99 9.35 -16.05 -7.98
C ARG A 99 9.10 -16.58 -9.39
N TRP A 100 8.34 -15.86 -10.19
CA TRP A 100 8.07 -16.22 -11.58
C TRP A 100 9.34 -16.23 -12.43
N LEU A 101 10.18 -15.19 -12.31
CA LEU A 101 11.45 -15.08 -13.03
C LEU A 101 12.45 -16.16 -12.60
N GLY A 102 12.56 -16.42 -11.30
CA GLY A 102 13.39 -17.52 -10.79
C GLY A 102 12.94 -18.87 -11.36
N ALA A 103 11.64 -19.14 -11.37
CA ALA A 103 11.07 -20.35 -11.96
C ALA A 103 11.30 -20.46 -13.48
N SER A 104 11.17 -19.36 -14.23
CA SER A 104 11.34 -19.36 -15.70
C SER A 104 12.80 -19.48 -16.13
N MET A 105 13.75 -19.00 -15.32
CA MET A 105 15.18 -19.05 -15.63
C MET A 105 15.87 -20.34 -15.14
N GLY A 106 15.13 -21.28 -14.57
CA GLY A 106 15.67 -22.56 -14.11
C GLY A 106 16.52 -22.48 -12.84
N LEU A 107 16.54 -21.33 -12.16
CA LEU A 107 17.19 -21.14 -10.86
C LEU A 107 16.37 -21.74 -9.71
#